data_AF-A0A1G0LQ11-F1
#
_entry.id   AF-A0A1G0LQ11-F1
#
_cell.length_a   1.000
_cell.length_b   1.000
_cell.length_c   1.000
_cell.angle_alpha   90.00
_cell.angle_beta   90.00
_cell.angle_gamma   90.00
#
_symmetry.space_group_name_H-M   'P 1'
#
loop_
_entity.id
_entity.type
_entity.pdbx_description
1 polymer ?
#
loop_
_entity_poly.entity_id
_entity_poly.type
_entity_poly.pdbx_seq_one_letter_code
_entity_poly.pdbx_strand_id
1 'polypeptide(L)'
;MLYATFLSKNARTPDAIRQLELATVAAADNGFSHYNIGLIYFDLKKYDKALLQAHKAISLGFPQSALRDQLQSVGKWAEPANESPDSANPPANSPTPEASQR
;
A
#
# COMPACT_ATOMS: atom_id res chain seq x y z
N MET A 1 -2.68 11.30 -8.80
CA MET A 1 -1.89 10.71 -9.91
C MET A 1 -0.70 11.58 -10.36
N LEU A 2 -0.02 12.30 -9.46
CA LEU A 2 1.10 13.18 -9.85
C LEU A 2 2.48 12.60 -9.47
N TYR A 3 2.59 11.84 -8.37
CA TYR A 3 3.87 11.29 -7.92
C TYR A 3 4.27 9.98 -8.61
N ALA A 4 3.32 9.07 -8.83
CA ALA A 4 3.57 7.80 -9.50
C ALA A 4 4.13 8.03 -10.92
N THR A 5 3.50 8.90 -11.73
CA THR A 5 3.95 9.20 -13.09
C THR A 5 5.29 9.94 -13.14
N PHE A 6 5.59 10.80 -12.14
CA PHE A 6 6.86 11.51 -12.06
C PHE A 6 8.02 10.57 -11.69
N LEU A 7 7.79 9.62 -10.79
CA LEU A 7 8.81 8.65 -10.39
C LEU A 7 8.94 7.48 -11.37
N SER A 8 7.89 7.04 -12.07
CA SER A 8 7.98 5.94 -13.05
C SER A 8 9.01 6.18 -14.15
N LYS A 9 9.29 7.44 -14.52
CA LYS A 9 10.38 7.78 -15.45
C LYS A 9 11.78 7.71 -14.83
N ASN A 10 11.89 7.85 -13.50
CA ASN A 10 13.14 7.83 -12.72
C ASN A 10 13.28 6.60 -11.81
N ALA A 11 12.40 5.60 -11.94
CA ALA A 11 12.16 4.50 -10.99
C ALA A 11 13.32 3.51 -10.80
N ARG A 12 14.49 3.79 -11.38
CA ARG A 12 15.67 2.94 -11.24
C ARG A 12 16.85 3.61 -10.54
N THR A 13 16.72 4.87 -10.13
CA THR A 13 17.88 5.65 -9.67
C THR A 13 17.80 5.93 -8.17
N PRO A 14 18.91 5.84 -7.40
CA PRO A 14 18.97 6.23 -5.98
C PRO A 14 18.37 7.61 -5.67
N ASP A 15 18.39 8.54 -6.64
CA ASP A 15 17.75 9.85 -6.56
C ASP A 15 16.24 9.79 -6.31
N ALA A 16 15.55 8.80 -6.89
CA ALA A 16 14.11 8.62 -6.72
C ALA A 16 13.76 8.34 -5.25
N ILE A 17 14.59 7.56 -4.55
CA ILE A 17 14.40 7.29 -3.11
C ILE A 17 14.56 8.57 -2.30
N ARG A 18 15.55 9.40 -2.63
CA ARG A 18 15.82 10.66 -1.92
C ARG A 18 14.70 11.68 -2.11
N GLN A 19 14.15 11.77 -3.32
CA GLN A 19 12.96 12.59 -3.61
C GLN A 19 11.73 12.06 -2.87
N LEU A 20 11.59 10.73 -2.77
CA LEU A 20 10.51 10.11 -2.02
C LEU A 20 10.59 10.46 -0.54
N GLU A 21 11.78 10.40 0.07
CA GLU A 21 11.98 10.75 1.49
C GLU A 21 11.62 12.20 1.78
N LEU A 22 11.97 13.13 0.87
CA LEU A 22 11.53 14.53 0.96
C LEU A 22 10.01 14.64 0.86
N ALA A 23 9.37 13.88 -0.04
CA ALA A 23 7.92 13.86 -0.16
C ALA A 23 7.25 13.29 1.09
N THR A 24 7.86 12.32 1.78
CA THR A 24 7.33 11.79 3.06
C THR A 24 7.35 12.83 4.17
N VAL A 25 8.38 13.69 4.18
CA VAL A 25 8.46 14.82 5.12
C VAL A 25 7.40 15.88 4.78
N ALA A 26 7.22 16.20 3.50
CA ALA A 26 6.19 17.14 3.05
C ALA A 26 4.76 16.60 3.23
N ALA A 27 4.57 15.27 3.19
CA ALA A 27 3.29 14.61 3.37
C ALA A 27 2.72 14.72 4.80
N ALA A 28 3.60 14.92 5.80
CA ALA A 28 3.29 15.11 7.23
C ALA A 28 2.25 14.13 7.82
N ASP A 29 0.97 14.50 7.75
CA ASP A 29 -0.17 13.82 8.38
C ASP A 29 -1.24 13.40 7.34
N ASN A 30 -0.91 13.41 6.06
CA ASN A 30 -1.85 13.00 5.01
C ASN A 30 -1.75 11.49 4.74
N GLY A 31 -2.73 10.73 5.21
CA GLY A 31 -2.80 9.28 5.01
C GLY A 31 -2.82 8.87 3.53
N PHE A 32 -3.42 9.66 2.65
CA PHE A 32 -3.40 9.43 1.19
C PHE A 32 -1.97 9.54 0.63
N SER A 33 -1.18 10.51 1.09
CA SER A 33 0.21 10.66 0.66
C SER A 33 1.07 9.49 1.13
N HIS A 34 0.92 9.07 2.39
CA HIS A 34 1.61 7.89 2.92
C HIS A 34 1.26 6.63 2.14
N TYR A 35 -0.01 6.42 1.77
CA TYR A 35 -0.42 5.31 0.92
C TYR A 35 0.27 5.34 -0.46
N ASN A 36 0.27 6.49 -1.15
CA ASN A 36 0.90 6.61 -2.47
C ASN A 36 2.43 6.41 -2.41
N ILE A 37 3.09 6.93 -1.37
CA ILE A 37 4.52 6.73 -1.13
C ILE A 37 4.81 5.25 -0.87
N GLY A 38 3.95 4.57 -0.10
CA GLY A 38 4.05 3.15 0.17
C GLY A 38 3.96 2.28 -1.08
N LEU A 39 3.03 2.59 -2.01
CA LEU A 39 2.96 1.93 -3.32
C LEU A 39 4.25 2.10 -4.14
N ILE A 40 4.85 3.28 -4.11
CA ILE A 40 6.10 3.54 -4.82
C ILE A 40 7.25 2.75 -4.19
N TYR A 41 7.34 2.69 -2.86
CA TYR A 41 8.31 1.83 -2.20
C TYR A 41 8.10 0.34 -2.53
N PHE A 42 6.84 -0.09 -2.66
CA PHE A 42 6.52 -1.46 -3.06
C PHE A 42 7.03 -1.75 -4.49
N ASP A 43 6.78 -0.86 -5.45
CA ASP A 43 7.29 -0.98 -6.83
C ASP A 43 8.83 -1.01 -6.87
N LEU A 44 9.49 -0.22 -6.03
CA LEU A 44 10.95 -0.21 -5.85
C LEU A 44 11.48 -1.45 -5.10
N LYS A 45 10.64 -2.43 -4.77
CA LYS A 45 10.96 -3.61 -3.95
C LYS A 45 11.48 -3.29 -2.55
N LYS A 46 11.21 -2.08 -2.05
CA LYS A 46 11.54 -1.61 -0.70
C LYS A 46 10.38 -1.91 0.24
N TYR A 47 10.07 -3.20 0.39
CA TYR A 47 8.90 -3.66 1.15
C TYR A 47 8.89 -3.20 2.61
N ASP A 48 10.05 -3.10 3.24
CA ASP A 48 10.20 -2.63 4.63
C ASP A 48 9.70 -1.18 4.79
N LYS A 49 10.13 -0.28 3.89
CA LYS A 49 9.64 1.10 3.86
C LYS A 49 8.17 1.17 3.48
N ALA A 50 7.72 0.34 2.54
CA ALA A 50 6.32 0.29 2.12
C ALA A 50 5.37 -0.09 3.27
N LEU A 51 5.76 -1.08 4.09
CA LEU A 51 5.02 -1.49 5.28
C LEU A 51 4.88 -0.34 6.28
N LEU A 52 5.97 0.37 6.56
CA LEU A 52 5.94 1.50 7.48
C LEU A 52 4.98 2.60 7.01
N GLN A 53 4.98 2.89 5.71
CA GLN A 53 4.06 3.88 5.12
C GLN A 53 2.60 3.39 5.12
N ALA A 54 2.37 2.09 4.90
CA ALA A 54 1.04 1.49 4.97
C ALA A 54 0.44 1.62 6.38
N HIS A 55 1.22 1.30 7.42
CA HIS A 55 0.79 1.49 8.81
C HIS A 55 0.50 2.94 9.12
N LYS A 56 1.33 3.87 8.64
CA LYS A 56 1.11 5.30 8.85
C LYS A 56 -0.16 5.78 8.16
N ALA A 57 -0.43 5.32 6.93
CA ALA A 57 -1.67 5.64 6.22
C ALA A 57 -2.91 5.15 7.00
N ILE A 58 -2.88 3.91 7.50
CA ILE A 58 -3.97 3.32 8.30
C ILE A 58 -4.18 4.10 9.61
N SER A 59 -3.08 4.41 10.31
CA SER A 59 -3.11 5.19 11.57
C SER A 59 -3.70 6.59 11.38
N LEU A 60 -3.51 7.18 10.18
CA LEU A 60 -4.10 8.46 9.79
C LEU A 60 -5.53 8.34 9.26
N GLY A 61 -6.17 7.18 9.44
CA GLY A 61 -7.56 6.95 9.05
C GLY A 61 -7.77 6.75 7.55
N PHE A 62 -6.73 6.42 6.78
CA PHE A 62 -6.87 6.09 5.37
C PHE A 62 -7.28 4.62 5.21
N PRO A 63 -8.52 4.31 4.79
CA PRO A 63 -9.08 2.96 4.86
C PRO A 63 -8.61 2.03 3.73
N GLN A 64 -7.70 2.49 2.85
CA GLN A 64 -7.39 1.75 1.64
C GLN A 64 -6.39 0.62 1.92
N SER A 65 -6.90 -0.62 1.88
CA SER A 65 -6.12 -1.83 2.14
C SER A 65 -5.25 -2.28 0.98
N ALA A 66 -5.42 -1.75 -0.23
CA ALA A 66 -4.75 -2.30 -1.42
C ALA A 66 -3.21 -2.43 -1.29
N LEU A 67 -2.55 -1.50 -0.59
CA LEU A 67 -1.11 -1.61 -0.30
C LEU A 67 -0.80 -2.74 0.70
N ARG A 68 -1.66 -2.94 1.71
CA ARG A 68 -1.62 -4.09 2.62
C ARG A 68 -1.80 -5.39 1.85
N ASP A 69 -2.82 -5.49 0.99
CA ASP A 69 -3.08 -6.67 0.17
C ASP A 69 -1.86 -7.03 -0.70
N GLN A 70 -1.22 -6.03 -1.32
CA GLN A 70 0.02 -6.24 -2.08
C GLN A 70 1.18 -6.74 -1.22
N LEU A 71 1.40 -6.15 -0.04
CA LEU A 71 2.43 -6.59 0.90
C LEU A 71 2.17 -7.99 1.44
N GLN A 72 0.91 -8.35 1.69
CA GLN A 72 0.48 -9.66 2.14
C GLN A 72 0.67 -10.70 1.03
N SER A 73 0.35 -10.35 -0.21
CA SER A 73 0.56 -11.21 -1.38
C SER A 73 2.02 -11.59 -1.60
N VAL A 74 2.98 -10.76 -1.16
CA VAL A 74 4.42 -11.07 -1.23
C VAL A 74 5.00 -11.59 0.10
N GLY A 75 4.15 -11.82 1.10
CA GLY A 75 4.56 -12.28 2.44
C GLY A 75 5.45 -11.27 3.19
N LYS A 76 5.32 -9.97 2.88
CA LYS A 76 6.07 -8.87 3.51
C LYS A 76 5.19 -7.98 4.40
N TRP A 77 3.90 -8.29 4.52
CA TRP A 77 3.03 -7.65 5.50
C TRP A 77 3.30 -8.21 6.90
N ALA A 78 3.49 -7.32 7.87
CA ALA A 78 3.48 -7.67 9.28
C ALA A 78 2.45 -6.78 9.96
N GLU A 79 1.39 -7.40 10.49
CA GLU A 79 0.34 -6.66 11.20
C GLU A 79 0.95 -5.89 12.38
N PRO A 80 0.58 -4.62 12.58
CA PRO A 80 0.94 -3.93 13.81
C PRO A 80 0.28 -4.70 14.94
N ALA A 81 1.02 -5.01 16.01
CA ALA A 81 0.67 -5.95 17.08
C ALA A 81 -0.64 -5.64 17.86
N ASN A 82 -1.44 -4.67 17.42
CA ASN A 82 -2.67 -4.22 18.05
C ASN A 82 -3.93 -4.40 17.17
N GLU A 83 -3.86 -5.01 15.99
CA GLU A 83 -5.05 -5.35 15.19
C GLU A 83 -5.19 -6.86 14.97
N SER A 84 -6.43 -7.31 15.13
CA SER A 84 -6.91 -8.65 15.44
C SER A 84 -6.90 -9.60 14.21
N PRO A 85 -7.05 -10.93 14.41
CA PRO A 85 -6.76 -11.98 13.41
C PRO A 85 -7.76 -12.13 12.23
N ASP A 86 -8.46 -11.07 11.80
CA ASP A 86 -9.58 -11.13 10.85
C ASP A 86 -9.25 -10.62 9.43
N SER A 87 -8.10 -10.99 8.86
CA SER A 87 -7.83 -10.73 7.43
C SER A 87 -7.07 -11.85 6.72
N ALA A 88 -7.01 -13.02 7.33
CA ALA A 88 -6.76 -14.25 6.61
C ALA A 88 -8.05 -14.72 5.93
N ASN A 89 -8.49 -14.04 4.87
CA ASN A 89 -9.38 -14.70 3.91
C ASN A 89 -8.90 -14.40 2.48
N PRO A 90 -8.53 -15.43 1.70
CA PRO A 90 -8.04 -15.24 0.33
C PRO A 90 -9.17 -14.81 -0.61
N PRO A 91 -8.87 -14.17 -1.75
CA PRO A 91 -9.85 -13.89 -2.78
C PRO A 91 -10.14 -15.19 -3.54
N ALA A 92 -11.28 -15.82 -3.27
CA ALA A 92 -11.78 -16.90 -4.12
C ALA A 92 -12.68 -16.28 -5.21
N ASN A 93 -12.11 -16.19 -6.41
CA ASN A 93 -12.76 -15.85 -7.67
C ASN A 93 -14.10 -16.59 -7.91
N SER A 94 -15.16 -15.79 -8.16
CA SER A 94 -16.18 -15.91 -9.23
C SER A 94 -17.13 -17.13 -9.28
N PRO A 95 -18.22 -17.10 -10.09
CA PRO A 95 -19.15 -16.03 -10.47
C PRO A 95 -20.59 -16.35 -9.99
N THR A 96 -21.52 -15.42 -10.16
CA THR A 96 -22.97 -15.65 -10.05
C THR A 96 -23.40 -16.78 -11.01
N PRO A 97 -24.32 -17.67 -10.58
CA PRO A 97 -25.44 -18.00 -11.45
C PRO A 97 -26.78 -17.80 -10.73
N GLU A 98 -27.59 -16.96 -11.35
CA GLU A 98 -29.04 -16.97 -11.37
C GLU A 98 -29.63 -18.39 -11.22
N ALA A 99 -30.48 -18.59 -10.21
CA ALA A 99 -31.39 -19.74 -10.15
C ALA A 99 -32.66 -19.40 -9.36
N SER A 100 -33.65 -18.93 -10.11
CA SER A 100 -35.06 -19.38 -10.05
C SER A 100 -35.69 -19.50 -8.66
N GLN A 101 -36.39 -18.45 -8.22
CA GLN A 101 -37.51 -18.61 -7.29
C GLN A 101 -38.80 -18.78 -8.10
N ARG A 102 -39.55 -19.78 -7.67
CA ARG A 102 -40.73 -20.38 -8.28
C ARG A 102 -41.97 -19.54 -8.12
#